data_AF-A0A812UCM6-F1
#
_entry.id   AF-A0A812UCM6-F1
#
_cell.length_a   1.000
_cell.length_b   1.000
_cell.length_c   1.000
_cell.angle_alpha   90.00
_cell.angle_beta   90.00
_cell.angle_gamma   90.00
#
_symmetry.space_group_name_H-M   'P 1'
#
loop_
_entity.id
_entity.type
_entity.pdbx_description
1 polymer ?
#
loop_
_entity_poly.entity_id
_entity_poly.type
_entity_poly.pdbx_seq_one_letter_code
_entity_poly.pdbx_strand_id
1 'polypeptide(L)'
;MVWVRMLKVLAMVALTITLLMLAHSHALFSLMSGQESAFVIERQRGQSPLDVEVEKMPTVITALDHLERMMLHVEQMSSRLIRSAQLTSTQSTVNGIQLPELEQSLEAAYWFQRQELDKLPSPHFSGLEPNWPCFWGKELVGGDLGDAGRWICGAGFLRDPCVMYSFRFGNAGNSKFELAVAGFGCAVHIHDPTDAAPEGLEELSSHFHSVGLGDHDGKLELGRGSWHLTRLKGIPVQTLQTIMREHGHRHLDVLRIDIEGLEYSVISSLNASGWPSIGQVLIEVHVLKPPRYRQWLLQLVGQLESAGFRLVHKALNIQSPHGCLRYTFIQRGWRPEIKEYSMTSTQHS
;
A
#
# COMPACT_ATOMS: atom_id res chain seq x y z
N MET A 1 -1.70 29.57 34.38
CA MET A 1 -2.08 30.28 33.13
C MET A 1 -2.04 29.40 31.87
N VAL A 2 -1.06 28.51 31.70
CA VAL A 2 -0.93 27.64 30.49
C VAL A 2 -2.05 26.59 30.40
N TRP A 3 -2.39 25.92 31.51
CA TRP A 3 -3.45 24.91 31.55
C TRP A 3 -4.84 25.44 31.19
N VAL A 4 -5.16 26.66 31.62
CA VAL A 4 -6.43 27.33 31.28
C VAL A 4 -6.49 27.70 29.79
N ARG A 5 -5.34 28.00 29.17
CA ARG A 5 -5.26 28.23 27.72
C ARG A 5 -5.40 26.93 26.93
N MET A 6 -4.81 25.83 27.38
CA MET A 6 -4.98 24.51 26.75
C MET A 6 -6.43 24.01 26.84
N LEU A 7 -7.09 24.14 28.00
CA LEU A 7 -8.50 23.75 28.13
C LEU A 7 -9.41 24.56 27.20
N LYS A 8 -9.14 25.86 27.02
CA LYS A 8 -9.90 26.72 26.10
C LYS A 8 -9.70 26.32 24.64
N VAL A 9 -8.49 25.91 24.26
CA VAL A 9 -8.20 25.43 22.89
C VAL A 9 -8.91 24.09 22.65
N LEU A 10 -8.83 23.14 23.58
CA LEU A 10 -9.51 21.85 23.47
C LEU A 10 -11.04 22.01 23.42
N ALA A 11 -11.60 22.90 24.25
CA ALA A 11 -13.03 23.20 24.24
C ALA A 11 -13.47 23.87 22.92
N MET A 12 -12.65 24.78 22.35
CA MET A 12 -12.94 25.36 21.05
C MET A 12 -12.88 24.32 19.94
N VAL A 13 -11.86 23.45 19.91
CA VAL A 13 -11.75 22.38 18.91
C VAL A 13 -12.94 21.43 18.99
N ALA A 14 -13.34 21.00 20.19
CA ALA A 14 -14.52 20.16 20.38
C ALA A 14 -15.82 20.86 19.90
N LEU A 15 -15.98 22.15 20.20
CA LEU A 15 -17.13 22.94 19.74
C LEU A 15 -17.15 23.08 18.22
N THR A 16 -15.98 23.27 17.59
CA THR A 16 -15.86 23.41 16.13
C THR A 16 -16.19 22.10 15.42
N ILE A 17 -15.70 20.97 15.94
CA ILE A 17 -16.02 19.63 15.41
C ILE A 17 -17.51 19.33 15.57
N THR A 18 -18.10 19.68 16.71
CA THR A 18 -19.55 19.47 16.95
C THR A 18 -20.39 20.34 16.02
N LEU A 19 -20.01 21.59 15.78
CA LEU A 19 -20.66 22.48 14.82
C LEU A 19 -20.50 22.01 13.37
N LEU A 20 -19.35 21.46 12.99
CA LEU A 20 -19.13 20.86 11.67
C LEU A 20 -19.98 19.60 11.46
N MET A 21 -20.09 18.74 12.46
CA MET A 21 -20.96 17.56 12.45
C MET A 21 -22.44 17.96 12.36
N LEU A 22 -22.85 18.98 13.11
CA LEU A 22 -24.21 19.54 13.05
C LEU A 22 -24.50 20.18 11.69
N ALA A 23 -23.57 20.94 11.11
CA ALA A 23 -23.70 21.52 9.79
C ALA A 23 -23.80 20.46 8.68
N HIS A 24 -23.02 19.38 8.77
CA HIS A 24 -23.12 18.24 7.85
C HIS A 24 -24.43 17.48 8.02
N SER A 25 -24.91 17.31 9.25
CA SER A 25 -26.21 16.69 9.51
C SER A 25 -27.39 17.54 9.01
N HIS A 26 -27.30 18.87 9.08
CA HIS A 26 -28.28 19.78 8.48
C HIS A 26 -28.22 19.82 6.96
N ALA A 27 -27.02 19.75 6.36
CA ALA A 27 -26.87 19.64 4.92
C ALA A 27 -27.45 18.31 4.40
N LEU A 28 -27.19 17.20 5.09
CA LEU A 28 -27.78 15.89 4.81
C LEU A 28 -29.30 15.89 5.01
N PHE A 29 -29.81 16.51 6.07
CA PHE A 29 -31.25 16.62 6.33
C PHE A 29 -31.94 17.50 5.28
N SER A 30 -31.30 18.59 4.84
CA SER A 30 -31.80 19.46 3.77
C SER A 30 -31.78 18.80 2.40
N LEU A 31 -30.82 17.90 2.13
CA LEU A 31 -30.79 17.05 0.94
C LEU A 31 -31.89 15.98 0.99
N MET A 32 -32.18 15.42 2.17
CA MET A 32 -33.24 14.41 2.35
C MET A 32 -34.65 15.00 2.43
N SER A 33 -34.81 16.27 2.81
CA SER A 33 -36.13 16.92 3.00
C SER A 33 -36.71 17.60 1.76
N GLY A 34 -36.05 17.54 0.60
CA GLY A 34 -36.63 17.92 -0.69
C GLY A 34 -37.20 19.34 -0.78
N GLN A 35 -36.60 20.34 -0.11
CA GLN A 35 -37.00 21.73 -0.30
C GLN A 35 -36.19 22.37 -1.43
N GLU A 36 -36.80 22.43 -2.61
CA GLU A 36 -36.30 23.10 -3.80
C GLU A 36 -36.06 24.60 -3.55
N SER A 37 -34.86 25.08 -3.85
CA SER A 37 -34.65 26.48 -4.24
C SER A 37 -34.04 26.53 -5.64
N ALA A 38 -34.87 27.03 -6.55
CA ALA A 38 -34.69 27.28 -7.97
C ALA A 38 -33.25 27.39 -8.49
N PHE A 39 -32.79 26.34 -9.16
CA PHE A 39 -31.85 26.46 -10.28
C PHE A 39 -32.38 25.59 -11.43
N VAL A 40 -32.80 26.27 -12.50
CA VAL A 40 -33.37 25.63 -13.70
C VAL A 40 -32.27 24.82 -14.38
N ILE A 41 -32.38 23.50 -14.35
CA ILE A 41 -31.64 22.58 -15.23
C ILE A 41 -32.66 21.88 -16.12
N GLU A 42 -32.46 22.05 -17.42
CA GLU A 42 -33.26 21.50 -18.51
C GLU A 42 -33.29 19.96 -18.42
N ARG A 43 -34.47 19.39 -18.10
CA ARG A 43 -34.68 17.95 -17.98
C ARG A 43 -34.56 17.24 -19.33
N GLN A 44 -33.57 16.36 -19.49
CA GLN A 44 -33.72 15.25 -20.42
C GLN A 44 -34.69 14.22 -19.83
N ARG A 45 -35.77 13.93 -20.56
CA ARG A 45 -36.79 12.94 -20.19
C ARG A 45 -36.18 11.54 -20.18
N GLY A 46 -36.10 10.89 -19.01
CA GLY A 46 -35.93 9.43 -18.93
C GLY A 46 -35.10 8.87 -17.78
N GLN A 47 -34.38 9.67 -16.99
CA GLN A 47 -33.56 9.16 -15.87
C GLN A 47 -34.26 9.42 -14.53
N SER A 48 -34.27 8.41 -13.65
CA SER A 48 -34.77 8.59 -12.28
C SER A 48 -33.78 9.44 -11.48
N PRO A 49 -34.22 10.26 -10.51
CA PRO A 49 -33.33 11.11 -9.70
C PRO A 49 -32.22 10.32 -8.98
N LEU A 50 -32.50 9.06 -8.66
CA LEU A 50 -31.55 8.15 -7.98
C LEU A 50 -30.40 7.72 -8.90
N ASP A 51 -30.62 7.63 -10.21
CA ASP A 51 -29.60 7.11 -11.15
C ASP A 51 -28.44 8.11 -11.37
N VAL A 52 -28.72 9.41 -11.26
CA VAL A 52 -27.71 10.49 -11.42
C VAL A 52 -26.85 10.66 -10.15
N GLU A 53 -27.35 10.25 -8.98
CA GLU A 53 -26.60 10.28 -7.71
C GLU A 53 -25.68 9.07 -7.55
N VAL A 54 -26.09 7.88 -8.02
CA VAL A 54 -25.27 6.66 -7.94
C VAL A 54 -23.97 6.80 -8.75
N GLU A 55 -24.00 7.45 -9.92
CA GLU A 55 -22.77 7.71 -10.70
C GLU A 55 -21.78 8.64 -10.00
N LYS A 56 -22.24 9.48 -9.06
CA LYS A 56 -21.40 10.38 -8.27
C LYS A 56 -20.90 9.76 -6.96
N MET A 57 -21.45 8.62 -6.53
CA MET A 57 -21.03 7.93 -5.30
C MET A 57 -19.52 7.63 -5.26
N PRO A 58 -18.85 7.17 -6.33
CA PRO A 58 -17.40 6.93 -6.29
C PRO A 58 -16.60 8.19 -5.93
N THR A 59 -17.02 9.36 -6.43
CA THR A 59 -16.39 10.66 -6.13
C THR A 59 -16.63 11.06 -4.68
N VAL A 60 -17.85 10.89 -4.16
CA VAL A 60 -18.19 11.18 -2.77
C VAL A 60 -17.44 10.25 -1.81
N ILE A 61 -17.37 8.95 -2.11
CA ILE A 61 -16.59 7.97 -1.33
C ILE A 61 -15.12 8.35 -1.33
N THR A 62 -14.57 8.82 -2.47
CA THR A 62 -13.17 9.28 -2.55
C THR A 62 -12.93 10.50 -1.68
N ALA A 63 -13.86 11.46 -1.66
CA ALA A 63 -13.77 12.65 -0.81
C ALA A 63 -13.87 12.30 0.68
N LEU A 64 -14.73 11.34 1.05
CA LEU A 64 -14.85 10.85 2.42
C LEU A 64 -13.62 10.06 2.86
N ASP A 65 -13.06 9.19 2.00
CA ASP A 65 -11.80 8.50 2.25
C ASP A 65 -10.65 9.48 2.51
N HIS A 66 -10.58 10.56 1.69
CA HIS A 66 -9.59 11.61 1.90
C HIS A 66 -9.72 12.27 3.30
N LEU A 67 -10.95 12.57 3.75
CA LEU A 67 -11.19 13.11 5.10
C LEU A 67 -10.86 12.10 6.22
N GLU A 68 -11.19 10.82 6.03
CA GLU A 68 -10.89 9.76 7.00
C GLU A 68 -9.38 9.57 7.19
N ARG A 69 -8.60 9.60 6.09
CA ARG A 69 -7.13 9.55 6.16
C ARG A 69 -6.53 10.71 6.92
N MET A 70 -7.07 11.92 6.70
CA MET A 70 -6.64 13.09 7.47
C MET A 70 -6.92 12.91 8.97
N MET A 71 -8.02 12.27 9.35
CA MET A 71 -8.38 12.02 10.75
C MET A 71 -7.54 10.91 11.40
N LEU A 72 -7.32 9.77 10.73
CA LEU A 72 -6.47 8.67 11.21
C LEU A 72 -5.02 9.13 11.45
N HIS A 73 -4.53 10.07 10.63
CA HIS A 73 -3.20 10.65 10.81
C HIS A 73 -3.09 11.45 12.12
N VAL A 74 -4.11 12.26 12.45
CA VAL A 74 -4.18 13.02 13.72
C VAL A 74 -4.21 12.07 14.92
N GLU A 75 -4.91 10.95 14.83
CA GLU A 75 -4.99 9.95 15.89
C GLU A 75 -3.65 9.21 16.10
N GLN A 76 -2.97 8.82 15.01
CA GLN A 76 -1.63 8.21 15.09
C GLN A 76 -0.59 9.16 15.67
N MET A 77 -0.71 10.47 15.44
CA MET A 77 0.12 11.50 16.10
C MET A 77 -0.14 11.57 17.61
N SER A 78 -1.40 11.46 18.04
CA SER A 78 -1.76 11.55 19.47
C SER A 78 -1.21 10.39 20.31
N SER A 79 -1.22 9.17 19.76
CA SER A 79 -0.74 7.97 20.46
C SER A 79 0.79 7.94 20.66
N ARG A 80 1.54 8.64 19.78
CA ARG A 80 3.01 8.74 19.85
C ARG A 80 3.49 9.87 20.78
N LEU A 81 2.74 10.97 20.88
CA LEU A 81 3.02 12.07 21.82
C LEU A 81 2.81 11.69 23.30
N ILE A 82 2.00 10.67 23.59
CA ILE A 82 1.76 10.22 24.98
C ILE A 82 2.86 9.28 25.50
N ARG A 83 3.64 8.62 24.62
CA ARG A 83 4.75 7.74 25.04
C ARG A 83 6.10 8.46 25.24
N SER A 84 6.25 9.69 24.78
CA SER A 84 7.52 10.44 24.92
C SER A 84 7.70 11.14 26.27
N ALA A 85 6.73 11.08 27.18
CA ALA A 85 6.80 11.77 28.47
C ALA A 85 7.54 10.99 29.60
N GLN A 86 8.11 9.81 29.33
CA GLN A 86 8.79 8.99 30.35
C GLN A 86 10.13 8.39 29.90
N LEU A 87 10.89 9.11 29.08
CA LEU A 87 12.29 8.76 28.78
C LEU A 87 13.23 9.83 29.31
N THR A 88 13.50 9.79 30.61
CA THR A 88 14.75 10.32 31.15
C THR A 88 15.82 9.24 30.98
N SER A 89 16.46 9.17 29.81
CA SER A 89 17.77 8.53 29.72
C SER A 89 18.56 9.03 28.53
N THR A 90 19.85 9.23 28.77
CA THR A 90 20.95 9.54 27.83
C THR A 90 21.21 8.41 26.84
N GLN A 91 20.20 7.97 26.11
CA GLN A 91 20.37 6.99 25.03
C GLN A 91 20.43 7.74 23.70
N SER A 92 21.61 7.71 23.06
CA SER A 92 21.82 8.19 21.68
C SER A 92 21.33 7.19 20.63
N THR A 93 20.79 6.05 21.06
CA THR A 93 20.31 4.97 20.20
C THR A 93 18.97 4.41 20.69
N VAL A 94 18.10 4.05 19.75
CA VAL A 94 16.82 3.35 20.00
C VAL A 94 16.86 2.06 19.19
N ASN A 95 16.76 0.89 19.84
CA ASN A 95 16.85 -0.43 19.20
C ASN A 95 18.11 -0.63 18.32
N GLY A 96 19.22 0.04 18.65
CA GLY A 96 20.48 -0.05 17.89
C GLY A 96 20.61 0.96 16.73
N ILE A 97 19.56 1.75 16.44
CA ILE A 97 19.58 2.82 15.44
C ILE A 97 19.94 4.14 16.13
N GLN A 98 20.79 4.97 15.52
CA GLN A 98 21.12 6.29 16.06
C GLN A 98 19.91 7.23 15.98
N LEU A 99 19.66 8.03 17.04
CA LEU A 99 18.50 8.95 17.06
C LEU A 99 18.40 9.86 15.82
N PRO A 100 19.49 10.50 15.33
CA PRO A 100 19.40 11.38 14.16
C PRO A 100 18.95 10.66 12.88
N GLU A 101 19.38 9.41 12.69
CA GLU A 101 19.00 8.59 11.53
C GLU A 101 17.51 8.21 11.58
N LEU A 102 17.03 7.89 12.78
CA LEU A 102 15.62 7.62 13.04
C LEU A 102 14.77 8.89 12.80
N GLU A 103 15.20 10.05 13.30
CA GLU A 103 14.52 11.33 13.11
C GLU A 103 14.40 11.70 11.63
N GLN A 104 15.50 11.54 10.86
CA GLN A 104 15.51 11.79 9.42
C GLN A 104 14.51 10.89 8.67
N SER A 105 14.49 9.60 9.02
CA SER A 105 13.57 8.63 8.41
C SER A 105 12.11 8.94 8.73
N LEU A 106 11.82 9.35 9.97
CA LEU A 106 10.49 9.77 10.40
C LEU A 106 10.03 11.06 9.70
N GLU A 107 10.92 12.02 9.53
CA GLU A 107 10.63 13.27 8.82
C GLU A 107 10.34 13.01 7.32
N ALA A 108 11.12 12.14 6.68
CA ALA A 108 10.85 11.72 5.30
C ALA A 108 9.47 11.07 5.15
N ALA A 109 9.11 10.17 6.07
CA ALA A 109 7.78 9.55 6.09
C ALA A 109 6.66 10.58 6.30
N TYR A 110 6.87 11.57 7.18
CA TYR A 110 5.92 12.65 7.41
C TYR A 110 5.67 13.49 6.16
N TRP A 111 6.73 13.93 5.47
CA TRP A 111 6.60 14.74 4.26
C TRP A 111 6.01 13.95 3.09
N PHE A 112 6.32 12.65 2.98
CA PHE A 112 5.68 11.78 2.00
C PHE A 112 4.17 11.72 2.21
N GLN A 113 3.71 11.42 3.43
CA GLN A 113 2.28 11.33 3.75
C GLN A 113 1.55 12.66 3.54
N ARG A 114 2.19 13.79 3.87
CA ARG A 114 1.65 15.13 3.58
C ARG A 114 1.35 15.31 2.09
N GLN A 115 2.30 14.98 1.22
CA GLN A 115 2.13 15.10 -0.23
C GLN A 115 1.10 14.10 -0.77
N GLU A 116 1.04 12.91 -0.19
CA GLU A 116 0.05 11.90 -0.52
C GLU A 116 -1.38 12.40 -0.25
N LEU A 117 -1.60 13.05 0.90
CA LEU A 117 -2.89 13.64 1.25
C LEU A 117 -3.30 14.72 0.24
N ASP A 118 -2.38 15.51 -0.29
CA ASP A 118 -2.69 16.55 -1.29
C ASP A 118 -3.11 15.97 -2.67
N LYS A 119 -3.10 14.63 -2.85
CA LYS A 119 -3.53 13.98 -4.10
C LYS A 119 -4.92 13.36 -3.95
N LEU A 120 -5.72 13.49 -5.02
CA LEU A 120 -6.97 12.77 -5.17
C LEU A 120 -6.73 11.46 -5.93
N PRO A 121 -6.94 10.28 -5.32
CA PRO A 121 -6.79 9.02 -6.04
C PRO A 121 -7.87 8.82 -7.10
N SER A 122 -7.60 7.90 -8.03
CA SER A 122 -8.63 7.38 -8.92
C SER A 122 -9.81 6.77 -8.13
N PRO A 123 -11.08 7.01 -8.52
CA PRO A 123 -12.24 6.41 -7.86
C PRO A 123 -12.28 4.87 -7.89
N HIS A 124 -11.48 4.25 -8.77
CA HIS A 124 -11.34 2.80 -8.79
C HIS A 124 -10.78 2.24 -7.47
N PHE A 125 -10.02 3.04 -6.74
CA PHE A 125 -9.38 2.65 -5.48
C PHE A 125 -10.24 2.87 -4.22
N SER A 126 -11.42 3.48 -4.37
CA SER A 126 -12.23 3.93 -3.23
C SER A 126 -12.90 2.76 -2.51
N GLY A 127 -12.91 2.80 -1.17
CA GLY A 127 -13.52 1.80 -0.31
C GLY A 127 -12.64 0.58 0.02
N LEU A 128 -11.37 0.61 -0.38
CA LEU A 128 -10.37 -0.40 -0.01
C LEU A 128 -9.38 0.24 0.97
N GLU A 129 -9.82 0.37 2.23
CA GLU A 129 -9.02 0.99 3.28
C GLU A 129 -8.39 -0.03 4.22
N PRO A 130 -7.16 0.23 4.70
CA PRO A 130 -6.51 -0.63 5.68
C PRO A 130 -7.27 -0.66 6.99
N ASN A 131 -7.76 -1.84 7.37
CA ASN A 131 -8.50 -2.05 8.61
C ASN A 131 -7.87 -3.13 9.50
N TRP A 132 -6.74 -3.71 9.09
CA TRP A 132 -5.99 -4.67 9.90
C TRP A 132 -4.85 -3.99 10.65
N PRO A 133 -4.69 -4.22 11.96
CA PRO A 133 -3.59 -3.63 12.72
C PRO A 133 -2.26 -4.31 12.40
N CYS A 134 -1.19 -3.51 12.40
CA CYS A 134 0.18 -4.02 12.48
C CYS A 134 0.70 -3.80 13.90
N PHE A 135 0.87 -4.88 14.66
CA PHE A 135 1.26 -4.81 16.09
C PHE A 135 2.74 -4.46 16.30
N TRP A 136 3.58 -4.62 15.28
CA TRP A 136 5.02 -4.40 15.33
C TRP A 136 5.44 -3.01 14.81
N GLY A 137 4.47 -2.14 14.53
CA GLY A 137 4.71 -0.82 13.94
C GLY A 137 4.88 -0.87 12.43
N LYS A 138 4.43 0.19 11.75
CA LYS A 138 4.59 0.36 10.30
C LYS A 138 5.70 1.37 10.03
N GLU A 139 6.59 1.02 9.11
CA GLU A 139 7.76 1.81 8.77
C GLU A 139 7.81 2.01 7.25
N LEU A 140 8.10 3.23 6.81
CA LEU A 140 8.42 3.52 5.42
C LEU A 140 9.90 3.20 5.19
N VAL A 141 10.17 2.18 4.38
CA VAL A 141 11.53 1.72 4.06
C VAL A 141 11.88 2.18 2.64
N GLY A 142 13.12 2.64 2.42
CA GLY A 142 13.58 3.20 1.14
C GLY A 142 13.45 4.73 1.00
N GLY A 143 12.71 5.37 1.91
CA GLY A 143 12.95 6.73 2.41
C GLY A 143 12.86 7.94 1.47
N ASP A 144 12.44 7.82 0.20
CA ASP A 144 12.34 8.98 -0.70
C ASP A 144 10.92 9.34 -1.18
N LEU A 145 10.75 10.64 -1.45
CA LEU A 145 9.56 11.24 -2.04
C LEU A 145 9.45 10.79 -3.50
N GLY A 146 8.93 9.58 -3.72
CA GLY A 146 8.78 9.05 -5.07
C GLY A 146 8.36 7.59 -5.12
N ASP A 147 8.98 6.88 -6.07
CA ASP A 147 8.54 5.56 -6.45
C ASP A 147 9.09 4.41 -5.60
N ALA A 148 10.16 4.61 -4.83
CA ALA A 148 10.85 3.49 -4.19
C ALA A 148 10.34 3.14 -2.79
N GLY A 149 9.85 4.10 -2.01
CA GLY A 149 9.40 3.84 -0.65
C GLY A 149 8.28 2.80 -0.57
N ARG A 150 8.42 1.82 0.33
CA ARG A 150 7.36 0.84 0.65
C ARG A 150 7.13 0.77 2.16
N TRP A 151 5.87 0.61 2.54
CA TRP A 151 5.49 0.43 3.93
C TRP A 151 5.58 -1.04 4.32
N ILE A 152 6.34 -1.34 5.37
CA ILE A 152 6.49 -2.69 5.94
C ILE A 152 5.92 -2.71 7.36
N CYS A 153 5.28 -3.83 7.73
CA CYS A 153 4.96 -4.12 9.13
C CYS A 153 6.18 -4.73 9.82
N GLY A 154 6.65 -4.11 10.90
CA GLY A 154 7.77 -4.58 11.72
C GLY A 154 9.09 -4.68 10.97
N ALA A 155 9.49 -3.64 10.23
CA ALA A 155 10.72 -3.66 9.42
C ALA A 155 11.96 -3.95 10.29
N GLY A 156 12.09 -3.28 11.45
CA GLY A 156 13.18 -3.54 12.40
C GLY A 156 13.14 -4.91 13.09
N PHE A 157 12.11 -5.72 12.85
CA PHE A 157 11.99 -7.08 13.36
C PHE A 157 12.26 -8.15 12.30
N LEU A 158 12.52 -7.77 11.04
CA LEU A 158 13.05 -8.71 10.06
C LEU A 158 14.43 -9.19 10.52
N ARG A 159 14.60 -10.51 10.60
CA ARG A 159 15.80 -11.16 11.15
C ARG A 159 16.11 -12.42 10.36
N ASP A 160 17.40 -12.73 10.27
CA ASP A 160 17.93 -13.97 9.68
C ASP A 160 17.37 -15.24 10.38
N PRO A 161 16.97 -16.30 9.64
CA PRO A 161 16.87 -16.37 8.18
C PRO A 161 15.72 -15.49 7.67
N CYS A 162 16.03 -14.52 6.82
CA CYS A 162 15.06 -13.64 6.18
C CYS A 162 15.23 -13.68 4.66
N VAL A 163 14.14 -13.86 3.92
CA VAL A 163 14.15 -13.86 2.46
C VAL A 163 13.14 -12.87 1.92
N MET A 164 13.59 -11.99 1.02
CA MET A 164 12.72 -11.08 0.29
C MET A 164 12.88 -11.29 -1.21
N TYR A 165 11.76 -11.39 -1.94
CA TYR A 165 11.74 -11.28 -3.39
C TYR A 165 11.14 -9.94 -3.80
N SER A 166 11.80 -9.25 -4.73
CA SER A 166 11.33 -8.00 -5.33
C SER A 166 11.22 -8.16 -6.83
N PHE A 167 10.01 -8.16 -7.35
CA PHE A 167 9.72 -8.21 -8.78
C PHE A 167 9.40 -6.81 -9.27
N ARG A 168 10.22 -6.32 -10.22
CA ARG A 168 10.13 -4.95 -10.74
C ARG A 168 10.26 -4.98 -12.25
N PHE A 169 9.34 -4.36 -12.98
CA PHE A 169 9.46 -4.18 -14.43
C PHE A 169 9.51 -2.68 -14.73
N GLY A 170 10.43 -2.25 -15.60
CA GLY A 170 10.51 -0.87 -16.09
C GLY A 170 11.05 0.17 -15.10
N ASN A 171 11.53 -0.25 -13.92
CA ASN A 171 11.96 0.66 -12.84
C ASN A 171 13.49 0.85 -12.86
N ALA A 172 13.95 1.68 -13.80
CA ALA A 172 15.38 1.94 -14.00
C ALA A 172 16.04 2.53 -12.74
N GLY A 173 16.82 1.69 -12.03
CA GLY A 173 17.88 2.16 -11.13
C GLY A 173 17.53 2.60 -9.71
N ASN A 174 16.28 2.47 -9.20
CA ASN A 174 16.01 2.75 -7.77
C ASN A 174 15.83 1.47 -6.93
N SER A 175 16.90 1.09 -6.24
CA SER A 175 16.94 -0.08 -5.35
C SER A 175 17.07 0.28 -3.87
N LYS A 176 16.75 1.51 -3.47
CA LYS A 176 16.89 1.95 -2.07
C LYS A 176 16.09 1.12 -1.09
N PHE A 177 14.89 0.71 -1.48
CA PHE A 177 14.05 -0.17 -0.68
C PHE A 177 14.71 -1.54 -0.49
N GLU A 178 15.11 -2.18 -1.59
CA GLU A 178 15.79 -3.48 -1.58
C GLU A 178 17.07 -3.44 -0.74
N LEU A 179 17.91 -2.42 -0.94
CA LEU A 179 19.16 -2.24 -0.20
C LEU A 179 18.92 -2.01 1.29
N ALA A 180 17.89 -1.24 1.66
CA ALA A 180 17.55 -1.03 3.06
C ALA A 180 17.05 -2.31 3.74
N VAL A 181 16.26 -3.14 3.04
CA VAL A 181 15.84 -4.45 3.55
C VAL A 181 17.02 -5.42 3.66
N ALA A 182 17.95 -5.39 2.70
CA ALA A 182 19.19 -6.16 2.79
C ALA A 182 20.03 -5.72 4.00
N GLY A 183 20.05 -4.43 4.32
CA GLY A 183 20.66 -3.87 5.54
C GLY A 183 20.05 -4.38 6.85
N PHE A 184 18.82 -4.90 6.84
CA PHE A 184 18.22 -5.60 7.98
C PHE A 184 18.68 -7.06 8.12
N GLY A 185 19.58 -7.53 7.24
CA GLY A 185 20.12 -8.89 7.25
C GLY A 185 19.28 -9.90 6.45
N CYS A 186 18.41 -9.44 5.56
CA CYS A 186 17.63 -10.31 4.67
C CYS A 186 18.44 -10.67 3.41
N ALA A 187 18.26 -11.92 2.95
CA ALA A 187 18.63 -12.33 1.61
C ALA A 187 17.62 -11.73 0.61
N VAL A 188 18.04 -10.76 -0.19
CA VAL A 188 17.16 -10.03 -1.11
C VAL A 188 17.38 -10.49 -2.55
N HIS A 189 16.35 -10.98 -3.22
CA HIS A 189 16.39 -11.36 -4.63
C HIS A 189 15.60 -10.34 -5.44
N ILE A 190 16.30 -9.61 -6.29
CA ILE A 190 15.75 -8.63 -7.21
C ILE A 190 15.58 -9.31 -8.56
N HIS A 191 14.34 -9.34 -9.05
CA HIS A 191 13.94 -9.94 -10.31
C HIS A 191 13.42 -8.86 -11.24
N ASP A 192 14.24 -8.49 -12.23
CA ASP A 192 13.90 -7.48 -13.22
C ASP A 192 14.46 -7.91 -14.58
N PRO A 193 13.59 -8.33 -15.52
CA PRO A 193 14.04 -8.76 -16.83
C PRO A 193 14.14 -7.59 -17.84
N THR A 194 13.98 -6.36 -17.38
CA THR A 194 13.95 -5.13 -18.19
C THR A 194 15.07 -4.15 -17.88
N ASP A 195 15.72 -4.29 -16.72
CA ASP A 195 16.81 -3.42 -16.26
C ASP A 195 18.14 -4.19 -16.08
N ALA A 196 19.23 -3.44 -15.91
CA ALA A 196 20.53 -3.98 -15.51
C ALA A 196 20.61 -4.15 -13.98
N ALA A 197 21.57 -4.97 -13.54
CA ALA A 197 21.83 -5.13 -12.12
C ALA A 197 22.23 -3.79 -11.47
N PRO A 198 21.60 -3.39 -10.35
CA PRO A 198 22.01 -2.23 -9.58
C PRO A 198 23.47 -2.32 -9.10
N GLU A 199 24.17 -1.18 -9.09
CA GLU A 199 25.51 -1.09 -8.49
C GLU A 199 25.46 -1.33 -6.98
N GLY A 200 26.50 -1.95 -6.41
CA GLY A 200 26.63 -2.16 -4.96
C GLY A 200 25.85 -3.34 -4.38
N LEU A 201 25.18 -4.15 -5.20
CA LEU A 201 24.49 -5.35 -4.72
C LEU A 201 25.41 -6.43 -4.14
N GLU A 202 26.67 -6.49 -4.57
CA GLU A 202 27.62 -7.53 -4.15
C GLU A 202 28.02 -7.42 -2.66
N GLU A 203 27.85 -6.24 -2.06
CA GLU A 203 28.29 -5.95 -0.68
C GLU A 203 27.25 -6.31 0.38
N LEU A 204 26.00 -6.53 -0.03
CA LEU A 204 24.88 -6.95 0.81
C LEU A 204 24.41 -8.31 0.30
N SER A 205 23.81 -9.18 1.13
CA SER A 205 23.31 -10.51 0.71
C SER A 205 22.16 -10.41 -0.31
N SER A 206 22.44 -9.88 -1.49
CA SER A 206 21.49 -9.47 -2.51
C SER A 206 21.86 -10.07 -3.85
N HIS A 207 20.84 -10.51 -4.59
CA HIS A 207 21.00 -11.21 -5.85
C HIS A 207 20.15 -10.55 -6.91
N PHE A 208 20.72 -10.30 -8.09
CA PHE A 208 19.98 -9.80 -9.24
C PHE A 208 19.73 -10.91 -10.25
N HIS A 209 18.51 -10.97 -10.77
CA HIS A 209 18.07 -11.98 -11.73
C HIS A 209 17.36 -11.30 -12.89
N SER A 210 17.85 -11.54 -14.11
CA SER A 210 17.23 -11.08 -15.35
C SER A 210 16.06 -11.98 -15.79
N VAL A 211 15.17 -12.33 -14.85
CA VAL A 211 13.94 -13.09 -15.08
C VAL A 211 12.81 -12.45 -14.29
N GLY A 212 11.64 -12.28 -14.92
CA GLY A 212 10.48 -11.65 -14.31
C GLY A 212 9.49 -12.62 -13.67
N LEU A 213 8.55 -12.07 -12.91
CA LEU A 213 7.39 -12.81 -12.43
C LEU A 213 6.33 -12.90 -13.52
N GLY A 214 5.82 -14.10 -13.77
CA GLY A 214 4.72 -14.37 -14.69
C GLY A 214 3.66 -15.28 -14.07
N ASP A 215 2.54 -15.39 -14.76
CA ASP A 215 1.50 -16.39 -14.50
C ASP A 215 1.85 -17.77 -15.10
N HIS A 216 2.95 -17.85 -15.86
CA HIS A 216 3.51 -19.05 -16.48
C HIS A 216 5.04 -18.95 -16.59
N ASP A 217 5.68 -20.08 -16.86
CA ASP A 217 7.11 -20.14 -17.21
C ASP A 217 7.27 -20.02 -18.73
N GLY A 218 8.14 -19.12 -19.20
CA GLY A 218 8.43 -18.98 -20.62
C GLY A 218 8.77 -17.55 -21.04
N LYS A 219 8.27 -17.16 -22.22
CA LYS A 219 8.49 -15.84 -22.80
C LYS A 219 7.21 -15.03 -22.78
N LEU A 220 7.26 -13.89 -22.12
CA LEU A 220 6.20 -12.90 -22.11
C LEU A 220 6.30 -12.01 -23.36
N GLU A 221 5.17 -11.85 -24.02
CA GLU A 221 4.96 -10.93 -25.14
C GLU A 221 3.90 -9.90 -24.74
N LEU A 222 4.30 -8.67 -24.48
CA LEU A 222 3.40 -7.57 -24.19
C LEU A 222 3.09 -6.78 -25.45
N GLY A 223 1.81 -6.81 -25.83
CA GLY A 223 1.26 -5.99 -26.90
C GLY A 223 1.22 -4.50 -26.56
N ARG A 224 0.58 -3.69 -27.42
CA ARG A 224 0.27 -2.30 -27.06
C ARG A 224 -0.79 -2.30 -25.96
N GLY A 225 -0.52 -1.66 -24.82
CA GLY A 225 -1.55 -1.38 -23.82
C GLY A 225 -1.35 -1.95 -22.41
N SER A 226 -0.24 -2.61 -22.07
CA SER A 226 0.28 -2.66 -20.68
C SER A 226 0.92 -1.30 -20.34
N TRP A 227 0.97 -0.90 -19.06
CA TRP A 227 1.24 0.47 -18.56
C TRP A 227 2.50 1.16 -19.15
N HIS A 228 3.59 1.40 -18.42
CA HIS A 228 4.80 1.97 -19.06
C HIS A 228 5.50 0.94 -19.98
N LEU A 229 5.12 -0.32 -19.85
CA LEU A 229 5.58 -1.42 -20.69
C LEU A 229 4.82 -1.47 -22.00
N THR A 230 5.25 -0.72 -23.00
CA THR A 230 4.82 -0.96 -24.37
C THR A 230 5.88 -1.73 -25.14
N ARG A 231 5.49 -2.86 -25.74
CA ARG A 231 6.30 -3.64 -26.70
C ARG A 231 7.47 -4.44 -26.11
N LEU A 232 7.33 -4.99 -24.91
CA LEU A 232 8.24 -6.02 -24.45
C LEU A 232 7.98 -7.33 -25.20
N LYS A 233 9.01 -7.89 -25.82
CA LYS A 233 8.93 -9.16 -26.55
C LYS A 233 10.02 -10.10 -26.07
N GLY A 234 9.68 -11.37 -25.93
CA GLY A 234 10.61 -12.42 -25.55
C GLY A 234 11.18 -12.29 -24.14
N ILE A 235 10.50 -11.59 -23.24
CA ILE A 235 10.98 -11.37 -21.88
C ILE A 235 10.86 -12.66 -21.08
N PRO A 236 11.94 -13.18 -20.48
CA PRO A 236 11.87 -14.39 -19.69
C PRO A 236 11.06 -14.12 -18.42
N VAL A 237 10.03 -14.95 -18.19
CA VAL A 237 9.22 -14.93 -16.99
C VAL A 237 9.07 -16.33 -16.41
N GLN A 238 8.93 -16.41 -15.10
CA GLN A 238 8.66 -17.64 -14.36
C GLN A 238 7.58 -17.39 -13.32
N THR A 239 6.86 -18.45 -12.96
CA THR A 239 5.96 -18.49 -11.81
C THR A 239 6.74 -18.36 -10.51
N LEU A 240 6.11 -17.79 -9.48
CA LEU A 240 6.73 -17.66 -8.16
C LEU A 240 7.19 -19.02 -7.61
N GLN A 241 6.41 -20.08 -7.82
CA GLN A 241 6.72 -21.42 -7.36
C GLN A 241 7.96 -21.99 -8.06
N THR A 242 8.13 -21.75 -9.37
CA THR A 242 9.35 -22.16 -10.08
C THR A 242 10.57 -21.42 -9.53
N ILE A 243 10.49 -20.10 -9.37
CA ILE A 243 11.60 -19.28 -8.84
C ILE A 243 11.97 -19.72 -7.42
N MET A 244 10.99 -19.86 -6.53
CA MET A 244 11.22 -20.32 -5.15
C MET A 244 11.85 -21.72 -5.12
N ARG A 245 11.42 -22.63 -5.99
CA ARG A 245 11.99 -23.99 -6.10
C ARG A 245 13.44 -23.95 -6.58
N GLU A 246 13.76 -23.13 -7.58
CA GLU A 246 15.13 -22.99 -8.11
C GLU A 246 16.11 -22.41 -7.09
N HIS A 247 15.62 -21.51 -6.22
CA HIS A 247 16.41 -20.94 -5.13
C HIS A 247 16.34 -21.77 -3.83
N GLY A 248 15.56 -22.85 -3.78
CA GLY A 248 15.42 -23.69 -2.58
C GLY A 248 14.68 -23.02 -1.42
N HIS A 249 13.91 -21.96 -1.69
CA HIS A 249 13.18 -21.21 -0.69
C HIS A 249 11.78 -21.79 -0.49
N ARG A 250 11.39 -22.02 0.77
CA ARG A 250 10.06 -22.50 1.15
C ARG A 250 9.17 -21.40 1.73
N HIS A 251 9.77 -20.26 2.07
CA HIS A 251 9.10 -19.12 2.67
C HIS A 251 9.72 -17.82 2.18
N LEU A 252 8.88 -16.79 2.03
CA LEU A 252 9.30 -15.41 1.82
C LEU A 252 8.77 -14.56 2.97
N ASP A 253 9.64 -13.81 3.63
CA ASP A 253 9.23 -12.81 4.62
C ASP A 253 8.50 -11.65 3.96
N VAL A 254 9.02 -11.22 2.82
CA VAL A 254 8.51 -10.09 2.04
C VAL A 254 8.49 -10.45 0.56
N LEU A 255 7.32 -10.31 -0.06
CA LEU A 255 7.13 -10.42 -1.50
C LEU A 255 6.69 -9.05 -2.04
N ARG A 256 7.58 -8.37 -2.77
CA ARG A 256 7.24 -7.14 -3.51
C ARG A 256 6.88 -7.47 -4.95
N ILE A 257 5.73 -6.99 -5.42
CA ILE A 257 5.23 -7.15 -6.79
C ILE A 257 4.93 -5.78 -7.38
N ASP A 258 5.67 -5.42 -8.42
CA ASP A 258 5.58 -4.15 -9.14
C ASP A 258 5.88 -4.40 -10.62
N ILE A 259 4.89 -4.92 -11.35
CA ILE A 259 5.08 -5.57 -12.65
C ILE A 259 4.12 -5.01 -13.70
N GLU A 260 3.79 -3.72 -13.57
CA GLU A 260 3.26 -2.86 -14.62
C GLU A 260 1.97 -3.38 -15.28
N GLY A 261 1.07 -3.95 -14.47
CA GLY A 261 -0.26 -4.42 -14.89
C GLY A 261 -0.41 -5.93 -14.91
N LEU A 262 0.68 -6.69 -14.78
CA LEU A 262 0.65 -8.16 -14.68
C LEU A 262 0.24 -8.65 -13.29
N GLU A 263 0.04 -7.75 -12.32
CA GLU A 263 -0.31 -8.12 -10.95
C GLU A 263 -1.55 -9.01 -10.91
N TYR A 264 -2.59 -8.67 -11.66
CA TYR A 264 -3.87 -9.39 -11.62
C TYR A 264 -3.76 -10.84 -12.11
N SER A 265 -3.01 -11.09 -13.18
CA SER A 265 -2.84 -12.44 -13.73
C SER A 265 -1.96 -13.29 -12.82
N VAL A 266 -0.89 -12.71 -12.28
CA VAL A 266 -0.02 -13.36 -11.31
C VAL A 266 -0.79 -13.75 -10.05
N ILE A 267 -1.56 -12.84 -9.46
CA ILE A 267 -2.36 -13.14 -8.26
C ILE A 267 -3.42 -14.20 -8.56
N SER A 268 -4.05 -14.15 -9.73
CA SER A 268 -4.99 -15.19 -10.15
C SER A 268 -4.32 -16.56 -10.33
N SER A 269 -3.12 -16.59 -10.89
CA SER A 269 -2.32 -17.82 -11.05
C SER A 269 -1.89 -18.39 -9.70
N LEU A 270 -1.41 -17.55 -8.77
CA LEU A 270 -1.09 -17.96 -7.39
C LEU A 270 -2.31 -18.55 -6.68
N ASN A 271 -3.47 -17.91 -6.84
CA ASN A 271 -4.70 -18.39 -6.24
C ASN A 271 -5.18 -19.74 -6.83
N ALA A 272 -4.95 -19.97 -8.11
CA ALA A 272 -5.33 -21.23 -8.79
C ALA A 272 -4.34 -22.37 -8.52
N SER A 273 -3.05 -22.05 -8.46
CA SER A 273 -1.95 -23.04 -8.28
C SER A 273 -1.61 -23.34 -6.82
N GLY A 274 -2.06 -22.49 -5.89
CA GLY A 274 -1.75 -22.58 -4.47
C GLY A 274 -0.65 -21.61 -4.07
N TRP A 275 -0.93 -20.85 -3.02
CA TRP A 275 -0.02 -19.86 -2.47
C TRP A 275 1.14 -20.52 -1.70
N PRO A 276 2.40 -20.12 -1.96
CA PRO A 276 3.51 -20.49 -1.09
C PRO A 276 3.45 -19.69 0.22
N SER A 277 4.15 -20.18 1.25
CA SER A 277 4.24 -19.50 2.54
C SER A 277 4.87 -18.11 2.39
N ILE A 278 4.10 -17.06 2.64
CA ILE A 278 4.57 -15.66 2.53
C ILE A 278 4.09 -14.85 3.75
N GLY A 279 4.99 -14.07 4.34
CA GLY A 279 4.69 -13.24 5.50
C GLY A 279 3.97 -11.93 5.13
N GLN A 280 4.54 -11.18 4.19
CA GLN A 280 4.01 -9.88 3.75
C GLN A 280 4.02 -9.79 2.22
N VAL A 281 2.95 -9.23 1.64
CA VAL A 281 2.83 -8.92 0.21
C VAL A 281 2.73 -7.42 0.03
N LEU A 282 3.69 -6.84 -0.66
CA LEU A 282 3.77 -5.42 -1.00
C LEU A 282 3.51 -5.31 -2.50
N ILE A 283 2.34 -4.84 -2.89
CA ILE A 283 1.91 -4.86 -4.29
C ILE A 283 1.56 -3.46 -4.78
N GLU A 284 2.13 -3.07 -5.92
CA GLU A 284 1.74 -1.88 -6.65
C GLU A 284 0.80 -2.28 -7.78
N VAL A 285 -0.48 -1.96 -7.63
CA VAL A 285 -1.49 -2.31 -8.63
C VAL A 285 -1.59 -1.20 -9.66
N HIS A 286 -1.42 -1.57 -10.93
CA HIS A 286 -1.55 -0.66 -12.05
C HIS A 286 -3.00 -0.67 -12.58
N VAL A 287 -3.55 0.51 -12.84
CA VAL A 287 -4.92 0.71 -13.35
C VAL A 287 -4.85 1.55 -14.61
N LEU A 288 -5.17 0.94 -15.75
CA LEU A 288 -5.45 1.67 -16.99
C LEU A 288 -6.90 2.14 -17.01
N LYS A 289 -7.26 3.01 -17.97
CA LYS A 289 -8.62 3.57 -18.12
C LYS A 289 -9.60 2.64 -18.87
N PRO A 290 -10.14 1.60 -18.23
CA PRO A 290 -11.51 1.11 -18.49
C PRO A 290 -12.32 0.74 -17.21
N PRO A 291 -13.66 0.58 -17.32
CA PRO A 291 -14.57 0.37 -16.17
C PRO A 291 -14.36 -0.94 -15.38
N ARG A 292 -13.57 -1.90 -15.89
CA ARG A 292 -13.41 -3.23 -15.28
C ARG A 292 -12.35 -3.31 -14.17
N TYR A 293 -11.45 -2.34 -14.07
CA TYR A 293 -10.33 -2.43 -13.11
C TYR A 293 -10.78 -2.45 -11.66
N ARG A 294 -11.91 -1.80 -11.33
CA ARG A 294 -12.48 -1.93 -9.98
C ARG A 294 -12.83 -3.38 -9.65
N GLN A 295 -13.45 -4.10 -10.58
CA GLN A 295 -13.79 -5.50 -10.38
C GLN A 295 -12.54 -6.37 -10.24
N TRP A 296 -11.53 -6.14 -11.08
CA TRP A 296 -10.26 -6.87 -11.01
C TRP A 296 -9.50 -6.59 -9.71
N LEU A 297 -9.52 -5.34 -9.23
CA LEU A 297 -8.93 -4.98 -7.95
C LEU A 297 -9.65 -5.65 -6.78
N LEU A 298 -10.99 -5.63 -6.77
CA LEU A 298 -11.77 -6.34 -5.75
C LEU A 298 -11.51 -7.86 -5.78
N GLN A 299 -11.36 -8.43 -6.97
CA GLN A 299 -11.00 -9.84 -7.13
C GLN A 299 -9.59 -10.13 -6.60
N LEU A 300 -8.60 -9.29 -6.95
CA LEU A 300 -7.22 -9.41 -6.47
C LEU A 300 -7.16 -9.36 -4.93
N VAL A 301 -7.87 -8.39 -4.33
CA VAL A 301 -7.96 -8.28 -2.86
C VAL A 301 -8.63 -9.51 -2.27
N GLY A 302 -9.76 -9.96 -2.83
CA GLY A 302 -10.46 -11.15 -2.36
C GLY A 302 -9.60 -12.43 -2.45
N GLN A 303 -8.78 -12.56 -3.50
CA GLN A 303 -7.84 -13.68 -3.65
C GLN A 303 -6.75 -13.64 -2.56
N LEU A 304 -6.15 -12.47 -2.29
CA LEU A 304 -5.21 -12.28 -1.19
C LEU A 304 -5.85 -12.59 0.17
N GLU A 305 -7.06 -12.08 0.42
CA GLU A 305 -7.77 -12.31 1.68
C GLU A 305 -8.12 -13.78 1.89
N SER A 306 -8.47 -14.48 0.81
CA SER A 306 -8.72 -15.92 0.82
C SER A 306 -7.46 -16.71 1.17
N ALA A 307 -6.27 -16.24 0.77
CA ALA A 307 -4.98 -16.83 1.14
C ALA A 307 -4.54 -16.50 2.59
N GLY A 308 -5.38 -15.76 3.34
CA GLY A 308 -5.12 -15.40 4.73
C GLY A 308 -4.39 -14.07 4.92
N PHE A 309 -4.23 -13.27 3.87
CA PHE A 309 -3.66 -11.93 3.98
C PHE A 309 -4.68 -10.88 4.43
N ARG A 310 -4.21 -9.80 5.07
CA ARG A 310 -5.03 -8.69 5.54
C ARG A 310 -4.34 -7.36 5.25
N LEU A 311 -5.14 -6.37 4.84
CA LEU A 311 -4.66 -5.08 4.40
C LEU A 311 -4.25 -4.20 5.59
N VAL A 312 -2.98 -3.81 5.67
CA VAL A 312 -2.42 -2.99 6.78
C VAL A 312 -1.97 -1.60 6.35
N HIS A 313 -1.76 -1.39 5.05
CA HIS A 313 -1.39 -0.08 4.53
C HIS A 313 -1.81 0.10 3.07
N LYS A 314 -2.19 1.32 2.72
CA LYS A 314 -2.49 1.78 1.36
C LYS A 314 -1.76 3.11 1.18
N ALA A 315 -0.97 3.23 0.12
CA ALA A 315 -0.22 4.44 -0.20
C ALA A 315 -0.38 4.80 -1.68
N LEU A 316 -0.68 6.06 -1.98
CA LEU A 316 -0.73 6.58 -3.35
C LEU A 316 0.67 6.59 -3.97
N ASN A 317 0.74 6.28 -5.26
CA ASN A 317 1.88 6.71 -6.06
C ASN A 317 1.73 8.21 -6.34
N ILE A 318 2.53 9.05 -5.67
CA ILE A 318 2.46 10.52 -5.80
C ILE A 318 2.74 10.99 -7.24
N GLN A 319 3.53 10.22 -8.00
CA GLN A 319 3.88 10.53 -9.40
C GLN A 319 2.76 10.14 -10.37
N SER A 320 1.98 9.09 -10.03
CA SER A 320 0.86 8.60 -10.85
C SER A 320 -0.38 8.29 -10.01
N PRO A 321 -0.99 9.28 -9.33
CA PRO A 321 -2.07 9.05 -8.35
C PRO A 321 -3.37 8.51 -8.98
N HIS A 322 -3.48 8.58 -10.31
CA HIS A 322 -4.60 8.04 -11.08
C HIS A 322 -4.28 6.72 -11.80
N GLY A 323 -3.00 6.32 -11.86
CA GLY A 323 -2.53 5.18 -12.65
C GLY A 323 -2.09 3.98 -11.83
N CYS A 324 -1.63 4.18 -10.60
CA CYS A 324 -1.22 3.07 -9.73
C CYS A 324 -1.38 3.39 -8.25
N LEU A 325 -1.41 2.32 -7.45
CA LEU A 325 -1.61 2.39 -6.01
C LEU A 325 -0.86 1.26 -5.31
N ARG A 326 -0.25 1.56 -4.16
CA ARG A 326 0.50 0.58 -3.37
C ARG A 326 -0.33 0.08 -2.20
N TYR A 327 -0.30 -1.24 -2.01
CA TYR A 327 -0.91 -1.91 -0.88
C TYR A 327 0.12 -2.78 -0.15
N THR A 328 0.05 -2.77 1.18
CA THR A 328 0.79 -3.71 2.02
C THR A 328 -0.22 -4.62 2.70
N PHE A 329 -0.08 -5.91 2.45
CA PHE A 329 -0.79 -6.96 3.12
C PHE A 329 0.17 -7.77 3.99
N ILE A 330 -0.32 -8.24 5.14
CA ILE A 330 0.39 -9.21 5.98
C ILE A 330 -0.47 -10.45 6.17
N GLN A 331 0.15 -11.59 6.42
CA GLN A 331 -0.58 -12.77 6.87
C GLN A 331 -1.34 -12.43 8.17
N ARG A 332 -2.60 -12.88 8.32
CA ARG A 332 -3.47 -12.50 9.45
C ARG A 332 -2.87 -12.76 10.84
N GLY A 333 -2.04 -13.78 10.97
CA GLY A 333 -1.25 -14.15 12.14
C GLY A 333 0.23 -13.90 11.92
N TRP A 334 0.61 -12.97 11.05
CA TRP A 334 2.00 -12.61 10.79
C TRP A 334 2.69 -12.28 12.10
N ARG A 335 3.88 -12.84 12.29
CA ARG A 335 4.81 -12.47 13.35
C ARG A 335 6.24 -12.56 12.81
N PRO A 336 7.17 -11.72 13.27
CA PRO A 336 8.56 -11.74 12.79
C PRO A 336 9.25 -13.11 12.92
N GLU A 337 8.90 -13.88 13.95
CA GLU A 337 9.46 -15.20 14.24
C GLU A 337 8.86 -16.35 13.40
N ILE A 338 7.71 -16.14 12.73
CA ILE A 338 7.04 -17.20 11.97
C ILE A 338 7.57 -17.21 10.54
N LYS A 339 8.18 -18.34 10.15
CA LYS A 339 8.74 -18.57 8.80
C LYS A 339 7.96 -19.63 8.02
N GLU A 340 6.75 -19.95 8.45
CA GLU A 340 5.88 -20.92 7.79
C GLU A 340 4.41 -20.60 8.08
N TYR A 341 3.62 -20.39 7.03
CA TYR A 341 2.20 -20.09 7.11
C TYR A 341 1.39 -21.12 6.31
N SER A 342 0.28 -21.57 6.88
CA SER A 342 -0.74 -22.29 6.12
C SER A 342 -1.54 -21.31 5.28
N MET A 343 -1.41 -21.42 3.95
CA MET A 343 -2.03 -20.52 2.98
C MET A 343 -3.38 -21.03 2.46
N THR A 344 -4.00 -21.96 3.18
CA THR A 344 -5.29 -22.55 2.82
C THR A 344 -6.38 -21.49 2.78
N SER A 345 -7.19 -21.54 1.71
CA SER A 345 -8.45 -20.80 1.64
C SER A 345 -9.39 -21.34 2.71
N THR A 346 -9.52 -20.60 3.81
CA THR A 346 -10.75 -20.71 4.58
C THR A 346 -11.86 -20.18 3.67
N GLN A 347 -12.53 -21.08 2.96
CA GLN A 347 -13.86 -20.79 2.44
C GLN A 347 -14.67 -20.32 3.65
N HIS A 348 -14.96 -19.03 3.70
CA HIS A 348 -15.87 -18.49 4.69
C HIS A 348 -17.23 -19.15 4.45
N SER A 349 -17.60 -20.06 5.36
CA SER A 349 -18.94 -20.63 5.51
C SER A 349 -19.94 -19.58 5.97
#